data_AF-A0A963J8F4-F1
#
_entry.id   AF-A0A963J8F4-F1
#
_cell.length_a   1.000
_cell.length_b   1.000
_cell.length_c   1.000
_cell.angle_alpha   90.00
_cell.angle_beta   90.00
_cell.angle_gamma   90.00
#
_symmetry.space_group_name_H-M   'P 1'
#
loop_
_entity.id
_entity.type
_entity.pdbx_description
1 polymer ?
#
loop_
_entity_poly.entity_id
_entity_poly.type
_entity_poly.pdbx_seq_one_letter_code
_entity_poly.pdbx_strand_id
1 'polypeptide(L)'
;QKLALLHPAGELSLEQVESAVLNVARYDVFKLSEAVLAGQVLRVQRMLDGLEAEGTAAVLVHWALSDDIRALKRIADAMAAGRPLPMALREARVWGAKEKLYERVLGHLAPSAAGRLLQSAHLVDGIVKGLKVPDWPQDAWEALHRLALQCTRVCRGPQ
;
A
#
# COMPACT_ATOMS: atom_id res chain seq x y z
N GLN A 1 -17.67 13.70 30.88
CA GLN A 1 -18.20 13.47 32.25
C GLN A 1 -19.54 12.74 32.14
N LYS A 2 -19.73 11.68 32.94
CA LYS A 2 -20.84 10.71 32.98
C LYS A 2 -20.84 9.58 31.93
N LEU A 3 -19.96 8.61 32.15
CA LEU A 3 -20.31 7.19 32.42
C LEU A 3 -19.03 6.40 32.76
N ALA A 4 -18.28 6.93 33.73
CA ALA A 4 -17.42 6.12 34.57
C ALA A 4 -18.28 5.70 35.75
N LEU A 5 -18.72 4.44 35.77
CA LEU A 5 -19.23 3.70 36.94
C LEU A 5 -19.65 2.33 36.38
N LEU A 6 -18.72 1.36 36.40
CA LEU A 6 -18.97 -0.09 36.61
C LEU A 6 -17.78 -1.03 36.26
N HIS A 7 -16.55 -0.55 36.05
CA HIS A 7 -15.35 -1.43 36.03
C HIS A 7 -14.17 -0.80 36.79
N PRO A 8 -13.35 -1.59 37.52
CA PRO A 8 -12.25 -1.07 38.34
C PRO A 8 -11.16 -0.40 37.49
N ALA A 9 -10.51 0.60 38.09
CA ALA A 9 -9.43 1.36 37.48
C ALA A 9 -8.22 0.47 37.20
N GLY A 10 -7.93 0.27 35.92
CA GLY A 10 -6.63 -0.13 35.43
C GLY A 10 -6.13 0.96 34.50
N GLU A 11 -4.99 1.56 34.82
CA GLU A 11 -4.30 2.47 33.92
C GLU A 11 -4.06 1.74 32.59
N LEU A 12 -4.64 2.22 31.49
CA LEU A 12 -4.07 1.95 30.18
C LEU A 12 -2.68 2.59 30.20
N SER A 13 -1.64 1.78 30.36
CA SER A 13 -0.28 2.30 30.31
C SER A 13 -0.03 2.88 28.92
N LEU A 14 0.74 3.96 28.84
CA LEU A 14 1.16 4.55 27.56
C LEU A 14 1.73 3.48 26.61
N GLU A 15 2.46 2.50 27.16
CA GLU A 15 3.00 1.34 26.44
C GLU A 15 1.93 0.41 25.84
N GLN A 16 0.78 0.23 26.50
CA GLN A 16 -0.32 -0.60 25.96
C GLN A 16 -1.06 0.10 24.82
N VAL A 17 -1.20 1.43 24.90
CA VAL A 17 -1.76 2.24 23.81
C VAL A 17 -0.81 2.25 22.61
N GLU A 18 0.49 2.47 22.83
CA GLU A 18 1.50 2.46 21.76
C GLU A 18 1.61 1.09 21.07
N SER A 19 1.59 -0.01 21.83
CA SER A 19 1.63 -1.38 21.28
C SER A 19 0.36 -1.72 20.49
N ALA A 20 -0.81 -1.27 20.94
CA ALA A 20 -2.07 -1.46 20.21
C ALA A 20 -2.07 -0.66 18.89
N VAL A 21 -1.63 0.60 18.92
CA VAL A 21 -1.57 1.46 17.73
C VAL A 21 -0.57 0.92 16.70
N LEU A 22 0.62 0.48 17.13
CA LEU A 22 1.63 -0.06 16.20
C LEU A 22 1.17 -1.35 15.49
N ASN A 23 0.45 -2.22 16.19
CA ASN A 23 -0.08 -3.45 15.60
C ASN A 23 -1.26 -3.16 14.65
N VAL A 24 -2.16 -2.25 15.03
CA VAL A 24 -3.29 -1.82 14.19
C VAL A 24 -2.79 -1.15 12.92
N ALA A 25 -1.85 -0.20 13.01
CA ALA A 25 -1.30 0.50 11.86
C ALA A 25 -0.64 -0.46 10.85
N ARG A 26 0.12 -1.47 11.32
CA ARG A 26 0.69 -2.49 10.43
C ARG A 26 -0.40 -3.28 9.72
N TYR A 27 -1.44 -3.70 10.45
CA TYR A 27 -2.55 -4.44 9.88
C TYR A 27 -3.34 -3.61 8.86
N ASP A 28 -3.53 -2.32 9.11
CA ASP A 28 -4.25 -1.43 8.20
C ASP A 28 -3.44 -1.08 6.95
N VAL A 29 -2.11 -1.01 7.05
CA VAL A 29 -1.24 -0.92 5.87
C VAL A 29 -1.32 -2.20 5.00
N PHE A 30 -1.43 -3.39 5.60
CA PHE A 30 -1.65 -4.62 4.80
C PHE A 30 -3.02 -4.64 4.12
N LYS A 31 -4.08 -4.16 4.79
CA LYS A 31 -5.39 -3.99 4.17
C LYS A 31 -5.37 -2.92 3.06
N LEU A 32 -4.56 -1.86 3.21
CA LEU A 32 -4.40 -0.82 2.18
C LEU A 32 -3.87 -1.46 0.91
N SER A 33 -2.82 -2.27 1.03
CA SER A 33 -2.28 -3.06 -0.09
C SER A 33 -3.34 -3.89 -0.82
N GLU A 34 -4.17 -4.61 -0.07
CA GLU A 34 -5.27 -5.40 -0.68
C GLU A 34 -6.31 -4.50 -1.37
N ALA A 35 -6.67 -3.36 -0.77
CA ALA A 35 -7.61 -2.41 -1.34
C ALA A 35 -7.09 -1.77 -2.65
N VAL A 36 -5.78 -1.45 -2.69
CA VAL A 36 -5.10 -0.95 -3.89
C VAL A 36 -5.12 -2.01 -4.99
N LEU A 37 -4.66 -3.22 -4.67
CA LEU A 37 -4.65 -4.32 -5.63
C LEU A 37 -6.07 -4.65 -6.11
N ALA A 38 -7.09 -4.54 -5.27
CA ALA A 38 -8.49 -4.74 -5.62
C ALA A 38 -9.13 -3.58 -6.42
N GLY A 39 -8.41 -2.48 -6.68
CA GLY A 39 -8.92 -1.36 -7.46
C GLY A 39 -9.96 -0.48 -6.72
N GLN A 40 -10.02 -0.54 -5.39
CA GLN A 40 -11.07 0.10 -4.57
C GLN A 40 -10.75 1.57 -4.27
N VAL A 41 -10.79 2.44 -5.29
CA VAL A 41 -10.34 3.86 -5.22
C VAL A 41 -10.86 4.61 -3.99
N LEU A 42 -12.17 4.62 -3.73
CA LEU A 42 -12.76 5.35 -2.60
C LEU A 42 -12.39 4.76 -1.24
N ARG A 43 -12.08 3.46 -1.18
CA ARG A 43 -11.62 2.82 0.05
C ARG A 43 -10.16 3.18 0.30
N VAL A 44 -9.32 3.11 -0.73
CA VAL A 44 -7.90 3.48 -0.66
C VAL A 44 -7.73 4.92 -0.16
N GLN A 45 -8.49 5.86 -0.70
CA GLN A 45 -8.45 7.26 -0.24
C GLN A 45 -8.75 7.36 1.26
N ARG A 46 -9.89 6.82 1.72
CA ARG A 46 -10.29 6.85 3.13
C ARG A 46 -9.29 6.17 4.07
N MET A 47 -8.66 5.09 3.61
CA MET A 47 -7.65 4.38 4.39
C MET A 47 -6.38 5.19 4.55
N LEU A 48 -5.94 5.89 3.51
CA LEU A 48 -4.80 6.80 3.60
C LEU A 48 -5.09 7.97 4.54
N ASP A 49 -6.27 8.59 4.41
CA ASP A 49 -6.69 9.68 5.31
C ASP A 49 -6.68 9.21 6.79
N GLY A 50 -7.14 7.97 7.04
CA GLY A 50 -7.14 7.35 8.37
C GLY A 50 -5.73 7.07 8.90
N LEU A 51 -4.87 6.45 8.08
CA LEU A 51 -3.49 6.14 8.46
C LEU A 51 -2.70 7.43 8.78
N GLU A 52 -2.94 8.51 8.04
CA GLU A 52 -2.37 9.83 8.31
C GLU A 52 -2.87 10.40 9.65
N ALA A 53 -4.18 10.39 9.87
CA ALA A 53 -4.78 10.89 11.11
C ALA A 53 -4.34 10.10 12.36
N GLU A 54 -4.04 8.81 12.20
CA GLU A 54 -3.50 7.94 13.25
C GLU A 54 -2.01 8.16 13.52
N GLY A 55 -1.34 9.02 12.74
CA GLY A 55 0.09 9.29 12.89
C GLY A 55 1.00 8.16 12.39
N THR A 56 0.50 7.32 11.47
CA THR A 56 1.33 6.28 10.85
C THR A 56 2.52 6.92 10.14
N ALA A 57 3.71 6.32 10.27
CA ALA A 57 4.87 6.83 9.56
C ALA A 57 4.70 6.67 8.04
N ALA A 58 4.77 7.78 7.29
CA ALA A 58 4.63 7.78 5.82
C ALA A 58 5.61 6.79 5.13
N VAL A 59 6.80 6.60 5.69
CA VAL A 59 7.78 5.61 5.20
C VAL A 59 7.28 4.16 5.25
N LEU A 60 6.45 3.81 6.24
CA LEU A 60 5.85 2.47 6.34
C LEU A 60 4.81 2.25 5.23
N VAL A 61 3.98 3.26 4.98
CA VAL A 61 2.97 3.25 3.90
C VAL A 61 3.66 3.17 2.53
N HIS A 62 4.70 3.99 2.32
CA HIS A 62 5.53 3.95 1.12
C HIS A 62 6.14 2.57 0.90
N TRP A 63 6.74 1.98 1.94
CA TRP A 63 7.35 0.66 1.85
C TRP A 63 6.34 -0.39 1.38
N ALA A 64 5.14 -0.42 1.96
CA ALA A 64 4.11 -1.40 1.60
C ALA A 64 3.64 -1.25 0.15
N LEU A 65 3.34 -0.01 -0.28
CA LEU A 65 2.96 0.26 -1.67
C LEU A 65 4.09 -0.11 -2.64
N SER A 66 5.32 0.24 -2.30
CA SER A 66 6.50 -0.04 -3.12
C SER A 66 6.81 -1.53 -3.21
N ASP A 67 6.55 -2.29 -2.15
CA ASP A 67 6.74 -3.73 -2.15
C ASP A 67 5.77 -4.42 -3.11
N ASP A 68 4.49 -4.04 -3.07
CA ASP A 68 3.50 -4.57 -4.01
C ASP A 68 3.79 -4.15 -5.47
N ILE A 69 4.22 -2.90 -5.69
CA ILE A 69 4.63 -2.44 -7.04
C ILE A 69 5.83 -3.22 -7.57
N ARG A 70 6.82 -3.50 -6.72
CA ARG A 70 7.99 -4.32 -7.10
C ARG A 70 7.59 -5.77 -7.37
N ALA A 71 6.72 -6.35 -6.55
CA ALA A 71 6.20 -7.69 -6.79
C ALA A 71 5.46 -7.75 -8.13
N LEU A 72 4.57 -6.78 -8.41
CA LEU A 72 3.86 -6.69 -9.68
C LEU A 72 4.82 -6.64 -10.88
N LYS A 73 5.87 -5.80 -10.81
CA LYS A 73 6.89 -5.71 -11.86
C LYS A 73 7.66 -7.03 -12.04
N ARG A 74 8.13 -7.65 -10.96
CA ARG A 74 8.87 -8.91 -11.01
C ARG A 74 8.03 -10.03 -11.64
N ILE A 75 6.76 -10.12 -11.28
CA ILE A 75 5.85 -11.14 -11.83
C ILE A 75 5.59 -10.86 -13.31
N ALA A 76 5.30 -9.62 -13.68
CA ALA A 76 5.08 -9.23 -15.08
C ALA A 76 6.32 -9.52 -15.95
N ASP A 77 7.52 -9.22 -15.46
CA ASP A 77 8.78 -9.50 -16.17
C ASP A 77 9.03 -11.01 -16.33
N ALA A 78 8.78 -11.78 -15.27
CA ALA A 78 8.92 -13.23 -15.31
C ALA A 78 7.96 -13.85 -16.34
N MET A 79 6.70 -13.40 -16.36
CA MET A 79 5.71 -13.83 -17.35
C MET A 79 6.12 -13.44 -18.78
N ALA A 80 6.62 -12.22 -18.98
CA ALA A 80 7.16 -11.79 -20.27
C ALA A 80 8.36 -12.63 -20.73
N ALA A 81 9.15 -13.16 -19.79
CA ALA A 81 10.23 -14.12 -20.04
C ALA A 81 9.76 -15.58 -20.18
N GLY A 82 8.45 -15.83 -20.26
CA GLY A 82 7.87 -17.16 -20.47
C GLY A 82 7.72 -18.01 -19.20
N ARG A 83 7.94 -17.45 -18.01
CA ARG A 83 7.72 -18.18 -16.75
C ARG A 83 6.21 -18.34 -16.48
N PRO A 84 5.74 -19.52 -16.05
CA PRO A 84 4.35 -19.70 -15.63
C PRO A 84 3.98 -18.83 -14.42
N LEU A 85 2.76 -18.26 -14.43
CA LEU A 85 2.27 -17.38 -13.37
C LEU A 85 2.41 -17.97 -11.94
N PRO A 86 2.05 -19.23 -11.65
CA PRO A 86 2.21 -19.79 -10.31
C PRO A 86 3.66 -19.78 -9.81
N MET A 87 4.64 -20.00 -10.70
CA MET A 87 6.05 -19.92 -10.34
C MET A 87 6.49 -18.49 -10.07
N ALA A 88 6.07 -17.55 -10.92
CA ALA A 88 6.39 -16.14 -10.76
C ALA A 88 5.82 -15.54 -9.46
N LEU A 89 4.58 -15.91 -9.08
CA LEU A 89 3.97 -15.52 -7.80
C LEU A 89 4.78 -16.03 -6.60
N ARG A 90 5.16 -17.31 -6.61
CA ARG A 90 5.96 -17.93 -5.56
C ARG A 90 7.34 -17.29 -5.42
N GLU A 91 8.03 -17.03 -6.53
CA GLU A 91 9.33 -16.37 -6.55
C GLU A 91 9.25 -14.93 -6.03
N ALA A 92 8.16 -14.22 -6.35
CA ALA A 92 7.86 -12.91 -5.80
C ALA A 92 7.38 -12.93 -4.34
N ARG A 93 7.29 -14.11 -3.71
CA ARG A 93 6.78 -14.32 -2.34
C ARG A 93 5.37 -13.76 -2.15
N VAL A 94 4.53 -13.90 -3.17
CA VAL A 94 3.09 -13.60 -3.09
C VAL A 94 2.35 -14.88 -2.72
N TRP A 95 1.56 -14.80 -1.66
CA TRP A 95 0.81 -15.95 -1.12
C TRP A 95 -0.60 -15.53 -0.70
N GLY A 96 -1.49 -16.50 -0.57
CA GLY A 96 -2.79 -16.32 0.08
C GLY A 96 -3.72 -15.39 -0.69
N ALA A 97 -4.44 -14.51 0.02
CA ALA A 97 -5.48 -13.66 -0.57
C ALA A 97 -4.98 -12.78 -1.74
N LYS A 98 -3.69 -12.40 -1.72
CA LYS A 98 -3.10 -11.57 -2.78
C LYS A 98 -2.90 -12.31 -4.10
N GLU A 99 -2.77 -13.64 -4.13
CA GLU A 99 -2.53 -14.40 -5.38
C GLU A 99 -3.60 -14.10 -6.43
N LYS A 100 -4.88 -14.21 -6.06
CA LYS A 100 -6.01 -13.93 -6.95
C LYS A 100 -6.08 -12.46 -7.38
N LEU A 101 -5.64 -11.55 -6.52
CA LEU A 101 -5.60 -10.13 -6.86
C LEU A 101 -4.51 -9.84 -7.90
N TYR A 102 -3.31 -10.39 -7.71
CA TYR A 102 -2.22 -10.27 -8.69
C TYR A 102 -2.59 -10.93 -10.02
N GLU A 103 -3.12 -12.15 -9.99
CA GLU A 103 -3.57 -12.86 -11.20
C GLU A 103 -4.56 -12.01 -12.01
N ARG A 104 -5.58 -11.45 -11.37
CA ARG A 104 -6.55 -10.57 -12.02
C ARG A 104 -5.88 -9.34 -12.64
N VAL A 105 -5.03 -8.64 -11.88
CA VAL A 105 -4.36 -7.42 -12.35
C VAL A 105 -3.46 -7.72 -13.54
N LEU A 106 -2.67 -8.79 -13.49
CA LEU A 106 -1.74 -9.19 -14.54
C LEU A 106 -2.45 -9.54 -15.85
N GLY A 107 -3.68 -10.06 -15.78
CA GLY A 107 -4.49 -10.38 -16.96
C GLY A 107 -4.84 -9.17 -17.85
N HIS A 108 -4.75 -7.95 -17.32
CA HIS A 108 -5.04 -6.72 -18.06
C HIS A 108 -3.96 -5.63 -17.89
N LEU A 109 -2.80 -5.98 -17.37
CA LEU A 109 -1.73 -5.02 -17.08
C LEU A 109 -1.05 -4.59 -18.39
N ALA A 110 -1.10 -3.29 -18.69
CA ALA A 110 -0.35 -2.77 -19.84
C ALA A 110 1.17 -2.97 -19.64
N PRO A 111 1.95 -3.35 -20.68
CA PRO A 111 3.36 -3.71 -20.52
C PRO A 111 4.24 -2.67 -19.82
N SER A 112 3.95 -1.39 -20.06
CA SER A 112 4.69 -0.27 -19.48
C SER A 112 4.15 0.22 -18.13
N ALA A 113 2.99 -0.26 -17.67
CA ALA A 113 2.34 0.23 -16.46
C ALA A 113 3.16 -0.06 -15.19
N ALA A 114 3.66 -1.29 -15.03
CA ALA A 114 4.47 -1.65 -13.87
C ALA A 114 5.78 -0.85 -13.80
N GLY A 115 6.42 -0.59 -14.94
CA GLY A 115 7.62 0.25 -15.01
C GLY A 115 7.34 1.70 -14.59
N ARG A 116 6.23 2.29 -15.06
CA ARG A 116 5.81 3.64 -14.64
C ARG A 116 5.51 3.72 -13.15
N LEU A 117 4.80 2.73 -12.59
CA LEU A 117 4.52 2.67 -11.16
C LEU A 117 5.81 2.56 -10.33
N LEU A 118 6.78 1.78 -10.80
CA LEU A 118 8.08 1.65 -10.14
C LEU A 118 8.83 2.99 -10.13
N GLN A 119 8.80 3.72 -11.25
CA GLN A 119 9.37 5.07 -11.31
C GLN A 119 8.66 6.03 -10.34
N SER A 120 7.33 6.04 -10.32
CA SER A 120 6.56 6.84 -9.36
C SER A 120 6.94 6.50 -7.91
N ALA A 121 7.05 5.21 -7.57
CA ALA A 121 7.43 4.76 -6.23
C ALA A 121 8.85 5.23 -5.84
N HIS A 122 9.78 5.24 -6.80
CA HIS A 122 11.13 5.80 -6.59
C HIS A 122 11.11 7.30 -6.33
N LEU A 123 10.29 8.07 -7.06
CA LEU A 123 10.15 9.51 -6.81
C LEU A 123 9.55 9.78 -5.42
N VAL A 124 8.52 9.02 -5.03
CA VAL A 124 7.89 9.14 -3.70
C VAL A 124 8.84 8.75 -2.57
N ASP A 125 9.75 7.78 -2.79
CA ASP A 125 10.79 7.45 -1.80
C ASP A 125 11.65 8.68 -1.49
N GLY A 126 12.03 9.43 -2.51
CA GLY A 126 12.75 10.69 -2.36
C GLY A 126 11.94 11.72 -1.56
N ILE A 127 10.66 11.92 -1.91
CA ILE A 127 9.78 12.89 -1.25
C ILE A 127 9.58 12.54 0.23
N VAL A 128 9.34 11.26 0.54
CA VAL A 128 9.22 10.76 1.92
C VAL A 128 10.52 11.00 2.72
N LYS A 129 11.67 11.06 2.05
CA LYS A 129 12.97 11.40 2.63
C LYS A 129 13.29 12.91 2.63
N GLY A 130 12.33 13.75 2.23
CA GLY A 130 12.47 15.21 2.21
C GLY A 130 13.10 15.78 0.93
N LEU A 131 13.26 14.98 -0.13
CA LEU A 131 13.74 15.47 -1.42
C LEU A 131 12.61 16.15 -2.19
N LYS A 132 12.93 17.25 -2.87
CA LYS A 132 12.00 17.94 -3.77
C LYS A 132 12.05 17.32 -5.15
N VAL A 133 10.91 16.92 -5.67
CA VAL A 133 10.76 16.36 -7.02
C VAL A 133 9.87 17.30 -7.85
N PRO A 134 10.32 17.73 -9.04
CA PRO A 134 9.47 18.51 -9.96
C PRO A 134 8.19 17.74 -10.32
N ASP A 135 7.10 18.50 -10.51
CA ASP A 135 5.78 17.99 -10.91
C ASP A 135 5.11 17.00 -9.94
N TRP A 136 5.71 16.75 -8.77
CA TRP A 136 5.15 15.95 -7.68
C TRP A 136 4.79 16.82 -6.47
N PRO A 137 3.83 16.38 -5.64
CA PRO A 137 3.60 16.98 -4.33
C PRO A 137 4.89 16.97 -3.51
N GLN A 138 5.07 18.02 -2.71
CA GLN A 138 6.23 18.13 -1.82
C GLN A 138 5.95 17.51 -0.46
N ASP A 139 4.67 17.44 -0.08
CA ASP A 139 4.22 16.72 1.10
C ASP A 139 4.23 15.20 0.85
N ALA A 140 4.66 14.45 1.87
CA ALA A 140 4.82 13.00 1.79
C ALA A 140 3.48 12.28 1.63
N TRP A 141 2.44 12.71 2.34
CA TRP A 141 1.11 12.11 2.28
C TRP A 141 0.43 12.41 0.96
N GLU A 142 0.48 13.67 0.49
CA GLU A 142 -0.04 14.02 -0.83
C GLU A 142 0.64 13.20 -1.96
N ALA A 143 1.95 12.97 -1.86
CA ALA A 143 2.68 12.11 -2.80
C ALA A 143 2.25 10.64 -2.69
N LEU A 144 2.03 10.12 -1.48
CA LEU A 144 1.51 8.77 -1.25
C LEU A 144 0.10 8.59 -1.80
N HIS A 145 -0.79 9.57 -1.62
CA HIS A 145 -2.12 9.59 -2.23
C HIS A 145 -2.03 9.48 -3.75
N ARG A 146 -1.17 10.29 -4.37
CA ARG A 146 -0.97 10.23 -5.83
C ARG A 146 -0.46 8.85 -6.26
N LEU A 147 0.55 8.30 -5.59
CA LEU A 147 1.11 6.97 -5.91
C LEU A 147 0.06 5.87 -5.78
N ALA A 148 -0.66 5.85 -4.66
CA ALA A 148 -1.69 4.85 -4.39
C ALA A 148 -2.83 4.94 -5.40
N LEU A 149 -3.28 6.13 -5.78
CA LEU A 149 -4.30 6.33 -6.80
C LEU A 149 -3.83 5.88 -8.18
N GLN A 150 -2.59 6.18 -8.56
CA GLN A 150 -2.00 5.66 -9.80
C GLN A 150 -1.99 4.13 -9.82
N CYS A 151 -1.51 3.50 -8.74
CA CYS A 151 -1.47 2.05 -8.61
C CYS A 151 -2.88 1.43 -8.65
N THR A 152 -3.82 2.01 -7.90
CA THR A 152 -5.21 1.54 -7.81
C THR A 152 -5.92 1.60 -9.17
N ARG A 153 -5.70 2.67 -9.94
CA ARG A 153 -6.26 2.81 -11.30
C ARG A 153 -5.71 1.75 -12.26
N VAL A 154 -4.40 1.49 -12.19
CA VAL A 154 -3.78 0.40 -12.98
C VAL A 154 -4.37 -0.96 -12.57
N CYS A 155 -4.56 -1.19 -11.27
CA CYS A 155 -5.10 -2.45 -10.74
C CYS A 155 -6.59 -2.65 -10.99
N ARG A 156 -7.37 -1.58 -11.17
CA ARG A 156 -8.81 -1.66 -11.49
C ARG A 156 -9.05 -2.21 -12.91
N GLY A 157 -8.14 -1.93 -13.84
CA GLY A 157 -8.31 -2.27 -15.26
C GLY A 157 -9.22 -1.29 -16.01
N PRO A 158 -9.39 -1.47 -17.34
CA PRO A 158 -10.33 -0.68 -18.12
C PRO A 158 -11.76 -0.86 -17.61
N GLN A 159 -12.56 0.21 -17.68
CA GLN A 159 -13.99 0.17 -17.37
C GLN A 159 -14.77 -0.48 -18.52
#